data_AF-A0A952RYQ5-F1
#
_entry.id   AF-A0A952RYQ5-F1
#
_cell.length_a   1.000
_cell.length_b   1.000
_cell.length_c   1.000
_cell.angle_alpha   90.00
_cell.angle_beta   90.00
_cell.angle_gamma   90.00
#
_symmetry.space_group_name_H-M   'P 1'
#
loop_
_entity.id
_entity.type
_entity.pdbx_description
1 polymer ?
#
loop_
_entity_poly.entity_id
_entity_poly.type
_entity_poly.pdbx_seq_one_letter_code
_entity_poly.pdbx_strand_id
1 'polypeptide(L)'
;MQEETQQNPTAPAQASYDARSENRFEYDIERDGLTYSVAHVFGPLSDDRYLQWLGELNIRGEDEEISETAREASVKLWDELIVRLEGVEFDEGLNWKEYIPASEKIAAINDLFAVAINTAQKKAAGKLRLDPNADSNVVIRTEAYRNGEILIQTHTLRQPTFEDEKNYSRIQARRIRTEQTRGLRRKPKVEYVPQDARIGELYDSLVISTEGFAGEIPLRFKTTVVHYLLGKELEVKSLGK
;
A
#
# COMPACT_ATOMS: atom_id res chain seq x y z
N MET A 1 24.58 49.64 11.44
CA MET A 1 24.69 48.22 11.06
C MET A 1 23.40 47.57 11.50
N GLN A 2 22.48 47.36 10.57
CA GLN A 2 21.23 46.63 10.80
C GLN A 2 21.50 45.21 10.28
N GLU A 3 21.42 44.23 11.17
CA GLU A 3 21.44 42.81 10.78
C GLU A 3 20.04 42.49 10.22
N GLU A 4 19.96 42.38 8.90
CA GLU A 4 18.80 41.78 8.24
C GLU A 4 18.81 40.28 8.53
N THR A 5 17.95 39.87 9.46
CA THR A 5 17.61 38.47 9.67
C THR A 5 16.96 37.93 8.41
N GLN A 6 17.73 37.26 7.56
CA GLN A 6 17.22 36.48 6.44
C GLN A 6 16.29 35.40 7.00
N GLN A 7 14.99 35.61 6.83
CA GLN A 7 14.00 34.56 7.00
C GLN A 7 14.32 33.48 5.97
N ASN A 8 14.70 32.30 6.47
CA ASN A 8 14.77 31.10 5.65
C ASN A 8 13.44 30.96 4.89
N PRO A 9 13.45 30.72 3.57
CA PRO A 9 12.22 30.42 2.85
C PRO A 9 11.63 29.15 3.46
N THR A 10 10.45 29.29 4.07
CA THR A 10 9.62 28.17 4.50
C THR A 10 9.46 27.27 3.28
N ALA A 11 9.99 26.04 3.35
CA ALA A 11 9.76 25.05 2.31
C ALA A 11 8.24 24.97 2.05
N PRO A 12 7.79 24.90 0.79
CA PRO A 12 6.36 24.82 0.49
C PRO A 12 5.75 23.69 1.32
N ALA A 13 4.60 23.97 1.94
CA ALA A 13 3.88 22.97 2.72
C ALA A 13 3.65 21.75 1.82
N GLN A 14 4.23 20.62 2.18
CA GLN A 14 4.10 19.39 1.41
C GLN A 14 2.61 19.03 1.33
N ALA A 15 2.12 18.76 0.11
CA ALA A 15 0.72 18.40 -0.08
C ALA A 15 0.38 17.14 0.74
N SER A 16 -0.78 17.16 1.39
CA SER A 16 -1.26 16.05 2.21
C SER A 16 -1.97 15.00 1.35
N TYR A 17 -1.79 13.73 1.72
CA TYR A 17 -2.53 12.62 1.15
C TYR A 17 -3.97 12.58 1.72
N ASP A 18 -4.96 12.88 0.89
CA ASP A 18 -6.39 12.71 1.18
C ASP A 18 -6.96 11.45 0.51
N ALA A 19 -7.45 10.48 1.28
CA ALA A 19 -8.01 9.22 0.75
C ALA A 19 -9.34 9.40 -0.02
N ARG A 20 -10.00 10.55 0.14
CA ARG A 20 -11.36 10.83 -0.34
C ARG A 20 -11.39 11.67 -1.62
N SER A 21 -10.25 12.07 -2.14
CA SER A 21 -10.18 12.74 -3.45
C SER A 21 -9.85 11.75 -4.57
N GLU A 22 -10.05 12.22 -5.80
CA GLU A 22 -9.53 11.55 -6.98
C GLU A 22 -8.00 11.46 -6.94
N ASN A 23 -7.46 10.43 -7.61
CA ASN A 23 -6.03 10.27 -7.80
C ASN A 23 -5.70 10.02 -9.28
N ARG A 24 -4.77 10.81 -9.82
CA ARG A 24 -4.34 10.79 -11.22
C ARG A 24 -2.96 10.13 -11.37
N PHE A 25 -2.89 9.14 -12.24
CA PHE A 25 -1.67 8.44 -12.64
C PHE A 25 -1.43 8.62 -14.12
N GLU A 26 -0.24 9.06 -14.50
CA GLU A 26 0.12 9.35 -15.90
C GLU A 26 1.11 8.30 -16.41
N TYR A 27 0.88 7.84 -17.63
CA TYR A 27 1.63 6.80 -18.30
C TYR A 27 1.98 7.24 -19.70
N ASP A 28 3.20 6.92 -20.11
CA ASP A 28 3.61 7.00 -21.52
C ASP A 28 3.29 5.67 -22.20
N ILE A 29 2.38 5.71 -23.18
CA ILE A 29 1.95 4.55 -23.96
C ILE A 29 2.50 4.68 -25.38
N GLU A 30 3.25 3.66 -25.82
CA GLU A 30 3.73 3.58 -27.20
C GLU A 30 2.72 2.84 -28.08
N ARG A 31 2.25 3.48 -29.16
CA ARG A 31 1.42 2.86 -30.22
C ARG A 31 1.82 3.40 -31.58
N ASP A 32 1.91 2.53 -32.58
CA ASP A 32 2.25 2.87 -33.96
C ASP A 32 3.54 3.71 -34.11
N GLY A 33 4.51 3.51 -33.22
CA GLY A 33 5.77 4.27 -33.19
C GLY A 33 5.68 5.68 -32.62
N LEU A 34 4.54 6.04 -32.01
CA LEU A 34 4.31 7.30 -31.32
C LEU A 34 4.10 7.06 -29.82
N THR A 35 4.52 8.03 -29.00
CA THR A 35 4.32 8.02 -27.55
C THR A 35 3.18 8.95 -27.19
N TYR A 36 2.21 8.45 -26.44
CA TYR A 36 1.05 9.18 -25.96
C TYR A 36 1.08 9.25 -24.43
N SER A 37 0.88 10.45 -23.86
CA SER A 37 0.64 10.59 -22.43
C SER A 37 -0.84 10.34 -22.16
N VAL A 38 -1.11 9.30 -21.37
CA VAL A 38 -2.46 8.90 -20.95
C VAL A 38 -2.51 8.93 -19.44
N ALA A 39 -3.55 9.53 -18.88
CA ALA A 39 -3.75 9.54 -17.44
C ALA A 39 -5.01 8.81 -17.00
N HIS A 40 -4.83 7.90 -16.03
CA HIS A 40 -5.91 7.21 -15.33
C HIS A 40 -6.31 8.03 -14.12
N VAL A 41 -7.56 8.45 -14.07
CA VAL A 41 -8.10 9.17 -12.91
C VAL A 41 -9.08 8.26 -12.16
N PHE A 42 -8.68 7.86 -10.97
CA PHE A 42 -9.47 7.04 -10.07
C PHE A 42 -10.25 7.90 -9.09
N GLY A 43 -11.47 7.46 -8.78
CA GLY A 43 -12.21 7.97 -7.64
C GLY A 43 -11.59 7.53 -6.30
N PRO A 44 -12.14 8.00 -5.18
CA PRO A 44 -11.67 7.59 -3.86
C PRO A 44 -11.86 6.10 -3.63
N LEU A 45 -10.92 5.50 -2.91
CA LEU A 45 -10.95 4.08 -2.55
C LEU A 45 -11.15 3.92 -1.05
N SER A 46 -12.30 3.35 -0.67
CA SER A 46 -12.59 3.01 0.72
C SER A 46 -11.89 1.74 1.19
N ASP A 47 -11.64 1.64 2.49
CA ASP A 47 -11.07 0.45 3.12
C ASP A 47 -11.97 -0.79 2.94
N ASP A 48 -13.30 -0.62 2.97
CA ASP A 48 -14.25 -1.71 2.74
C ASP A 48 -14.10 -2.29 1.33
N ARG A 49 -14.00 -1.43 0.31
CA ARG A 49 -13.84 -1.90 -1.07
C ARG A 49 -12.48 -2.55 -1.29
N TYR A 50 -11.43 -2.00 -0.65
CA TYR A 50 -10.09 -2.59 -0.63
C TYR A 50 -10.10 -3.99 -0.01
N LEU A 51 -10.75 -4.18 1.13
CA LEU A 51 -10.89 -5.49 1.77
C LEU A 51 -11.71 -6.47 0.92
N GLN A 52 -12.77 -5.99 0.27
CA GLN A 52 -13.52 -6.79 -0.69
C GLN A 52 -12.61 -7.25 -1.85
N TRP A 53 -11.80 -6.36 -2.42
CA TRP A 53 -10.87 -6.72 -3.49
C TRP A 53 -9.85 -7.76 -3.03
N LEU A 54 -9.27 -7.62 -1.84
CA LEU A 54 -8.38 -8.63 -1.26
C LEU A 54 -9.04 -10.01 -1.14
N GLY A 55 -10.34 -10.06 -0.82
CA GLY A 55 -11.11 -11.30 -0.81
C GLY A 55 -11.39 -11.86 -2.20
N GLU A 56 -11.62 -10.98 -3.19
CA GLU A 56 -11.86 -11.33 -4.59
C GLU A 56 -10.62 -11.88 -5.30
N LEU A 57 -9.40 -11.56 -4.82
CA LEU A 57 -8.16 -12.16 -5.34
C LEU A 57 -8.20 -13.70 -5.32
N ASN A 58 -9.00 -14.30 -4.41
CA ASN A 58 -9.32 -15.73 -4.35
C ASN A 58 -8.11 -16.62 -4.64
N ILE A 59 -7.04 -16.43 -3.85
CA ILE A 59 -5.79 -17.20 -3.96
C ILE A 59 -6.08 -18.62 -3.45
N ARG A 60 -6.64 -19.45 -4.33
CA ARG A 60 -7.05 -20.84 -4.07
C ARG A 60 -6.90 -21.66 -5.35
N GLY A 61 -5.83 -22.41 -5.48
CA GLY A 61 -5.61 -23.22 -6.69
C GLY A 61 -4.16 -23.58 -6.90
N GLU A 62 -3.84 -24.07 -8.09
CA GLU A 62 -2.46 -24.10 -8.60
C GLU A 62 -2.07 -22.67 -9.07
N ASP A 63 -0.77 -22.38 -9.18
CA ASP A 63 -0.25 -21.00 -9.37
C ASP A 63 -0.89 -20.25 -10.55
N GLU A 64 -1.26 -20.95 -11.62
CA GLU A 64 -1.92 -20.39 -12.81
C GLU A 64 -3.36 -19.93 -12.53
N GLU A 65 -4.16 -20.73 -11.81
CA GLU A 65 -5.54 -20.39 -11.44
C GLU A 65 -5.57 -19.17 -10.49
N ILE A 66 -4.60 -19.08 -9.58
CA ILE A 66 -4.41 -17.96 -8.66
C ILE A 66 -4.09 -16.67 -9.43
N SER A 67 -3.26 -16.76 -10.46
CA SER A 67 -2.89 -15.61 -11.29
C SER A 67 -4.08 -15.08 -12.08
N GLU A 68 -4.98 -15.95 -12.55
CA GLU A 68 -6.14 -15.51 -13.34
C GLU A 68 -7.22 -14.84 -12.47
N THR A 69 -7.54 -15.40 -11.30
CA THR A 69 -8.53 -14.76 -10.40
C THR A 69 -8.07 -13.40 -9.89
N ALA A 70 -6.77 -13.27 -9.56
CA ALA A 70 -6.19 -11.99 -9.17
C ALA A 70 -6.24 -10.95 -10.31
N ARG A 71 -6.03 -11.40 -11.55
CA ARG A 71 -6.13 -10.59 -12.77
C ARG A 71 -7.55 -10.05 -12.94
N GLU A 72 -8.55 -10.92 -12.85
CA GLU A 72 -9.97 -10.56 -12.99
C GLU A 72 -10.44 -9.60 -11.90
N ALA A 73 -10.09 -9.88 -10.64
CA ALA A 73 -10.45 -9.02 -9.51
C ALA A 73 -9.86 -7.60 -9.65
N SER A 74 -8.62 -7.49 -10.13
CA SER A 74 -7.96 -6.20 -10.34
C SER A 74 -8.53 -5.43 -11.52
N VAL A 75 -8.87 -6.11 -12.63
CA VAL A 75 -9.58 -5.50 -13.77
C VAL A 75 -10.96 -4.97 -13.33
N LYS A 76 -11.71 -5.78 -12.57
CA LYS A 76 -13.01 -5.38 -12.04
C LYS A 76 -12.90 -4.15 -11.14
N LEU A 77 -11.92 -4.13 -10.22
CA LEU A 77 -11.68 -2.98 -9.37
C LEU A 77 -11.34 -1.72 -10.19
N TRP A 78 -10.53 -1.86 -11.23
CA TRP A 78 -10.24 -0.76 -12.14
C TRP A 78 -11.50 -0.22 -12.80
N ASP A 79 -12.34 -1.10 -13.34
CA ASP A 79 -13.58 -0.71 -14.04
C ASP A 79 -14.55 0.03 -13.10
N GLU A 80 -14.56 -0.32 -11.82
CA GLU A 80 -15.37 0.32 -10.78
C GLU A 80 -14.82 1.68 -10.34
N LEU A 81 -13.50 1.81 -10.19
CA LEU A 81 -12.87 3.03 -9.63
C LEU A 81 -12.54 4.08 -10.68
N ILE A 82 -12.32 3.69 -11.94
CA ILE A 82 -11.92 4.62 -12.99
C ILE A 82 -13.08 5.61 -13.26
N VAL A 83 -12.79 6.89 -13.06
CA VAL A 83 -13.73 7.98 -13.35
C VAL A 83 -13.60 8.38 -14.80
N ARG A 84 -12.36 8.54 -15.28
CA ARG A 84 -12.05 8.96 -16.66
C ARG A 84 -10.63 8.57 -17.05
N LEU A 85 -10.40 8.58 -18.37
CA LEU A 85 -9.09 8.64 -18.98
C LEU A 85 -8.87 10.03 -19.58
N GLU A 86 -7.67 10.56 -19.41
CA GLU A 86 -7.21 11.79 -20.05
C GLU A 86 -6.18 11.44 -21.12
N GLY A 87 -6.11 12.21 -22.21
CA GLY A 87 -5.17 11.95 -23.31
C GLY A 87 -5.60 10.87 -24.31
N VAL A 88 -6.87 10.44 -24.28
CA VAL A 88 -7.44 9.48 -25.23
C VAL A 88 -8.76 9.98 -25.79
N GLU A 89 -8.96 9.78 -27.10
CA GLU A 89 -10.22 10.06 -27.80
C GLU A 89 -10.99 8.76 -28.06
N PHE A 90 -12.30 8.78 -27.83
CA PHE A 90 -13.19 7.65 -28.06
C PHE A 90 -14.46 8.12 -28.76
N ASP A 91 -15.05 7.27 -29.59
CA ASP A 91 -16.33 7.53 -30.23
C ASP A 91 -17.47 7.59 -29.20
N GLU A 92 -18.48 8.43 -29.47
CA GLU A 92 -19.64 8.58 -28.61
C GLU A 92 -20.43 7.26 -28.51
N GLY A 93 -20.75 6.84 -27.28
CA GLY A 93 -21.47 5.59 -27.01
C GLY A 93 -20.59 4.33 -26.95
N LEU A 94 -19.28 4.45 -27.17
CA LEU A 94 -18.35 3.32 -27.01
C LEU A 94 -18.13 2.97 -25.53
N ASN A 95 -18.20 1.68 -25.19
CA ASN A 95 -17.69 1.20 -23.91
C ASN A 95 -16.15 1.13 -23.92
N TRP A 96 -15.51 2.30 -23.87
CA TRP A 96 -14.06 2.46 -23.96
C TRP A 96 -13.29 1.60 -22.96
N LYS A 97 -13.88 1.26 -21.80
CA LYS A 97 -13.26 0.41 -20.79
C LYS A 97 -12.88 -0.97 -21.32
N GLU A 98 -13.60 -1.50 -22.31
CA GLU A 98 -13.30 -2.81 -22.93
C GLU A 98 -12.06 -2.78 -23.83
N TYR A 99 -11.66 -1.60 -24.31
CA TYR A 99 -10.53 -1.42 -25.21
C TYR A 99 -9.20 -1.18 -24.48
N ILE A 100 -9.25 -1.01 -23.16
CA ILE A 100 -8.05 -0.88 -22.33
C ILE A 100 -7.54 -2.28 -21.97
N PRO A 101 -6.29 -2.62 -22.33
CA PRO A 101 -5.72 -3.93 -22.05
C PRO A 101 -5.73 -4.25 -20.55
N ALA A 102 -6.02 -5.50 -20.20
CA ALA A 102 -6.04 -5.94 -18.79
C ALA A 102 -4.72 -5.65 -18.06
N SER A 103 -3.57 -5.79 -18.74
CA SER A 103 -2.25 -5.50 -18.19
C SER A 103 -2.10 -4.04 -17.75
N GLU A 104 -2.66 -3.10 -18.52
CA GLU A 104 -2.64 -1.67 -18.21
C GLU A 104 -3.53 -1.36 -17.01
N LYS A 105 -4.73 -1.95 -16.97
CA LYS A 105 -5.64 -1.83 -15.82
C LYS A 105 -4.98 -2.31 -14.52
N ILE A 106 -4.28 -3.44 -14.57
CA ILE A 106 -3.59 -4.03 -13.42
C ILE A 106 -2.41 -3.17 -12.99
N ALA A 107 -1.61 -2.67 -13.92
CA ALA A 107 -0.52 -1.76 -13.62
C ALA A 107 -1.05 -0.52 -12.89
N ALA A 108 -2.13 0.09 -13.39
CA ALA A 108 -2.72 1.27 -12.77
C ALA A 108 -3.32 1.00 -11.38
N ILE A 109 -3.90 -0.18 -11.15
CA ILE A 109 -4.33 -0.60 -9.82
C ILE A 109 -3.14 -0.83 -8.86
N ASN A 110 -2.06 -1.43 -9.34
CA ASN A 110 -0.85 -1.60 -8.53
C ASN A 110 -0.27 -0.25 -8.11
N ASP A 111 -0.23 0.74 -9.02
CA ASP A 111 0.24 2.09 -8.70
C ASP A 111 -0.71 2.82 -7.74
N LEU A 112 -2.02 2.62 -7.87
CA LEU A 112 -3.01 3.14 -6.91
C LEU A 112 -2.76 2.61 -5.49
N PHE A 113 -2.34 1.35 -5.39
CA PHE A 113 -2.02 0.69 -4.13
C PHE A 113 -0.59 0.90 -3.64
N ALA A 114 0.30 1.43 -4.46
CA ALA A 114 1.72 1.56 -4.14
C ALA A 114 1.93 2.47 -2.92
N VAL A 115 2.49 1.88 -1.86
CA VAL A 115 3.00 2.57 -0.69
C VAL A 115 4.40 2.02 -0.42
N ALA A 116 5.41 2.86 -0.54
CA ALA A 116 6.80 2.51 -0.27
C ALA A 116 7.23 2.98 1.13
N ILE A 117 8.20 2.31 1.73
CA ILE A 117 8.85 2.80 2.95
C ILE A 117 10.05 3.64 2.55
N ASN A 118 10.05 4.90 2.95
CA ASN A 118 11.22 5.77 2.80
C ASN A 118 12.26 5.38 3.87
N THR A 119 13.31 4.69 3.42
CA THR A 119 14.42 4.20 4.25
C THR A 119 15.58 5.20 4.36
N ALA A 120 15.44 6.43 3.86
CA ALA A 120 16.46 7.47 3.95
C ALA A 120 16.58 8.01 5.38
N GLN A 121 17.02 7.16 6.31
CA GLN A 121 17.35 7.54 7.67
C GLN A 121 18.81 7.96 7.75
N LYS A 122 19.06 9.14 8.31
CA LYS A 122 20.41 9.60 8.60
C LYS A 122 21.01 8.70 9.69
N LYS A 123 22.19 8.12 9.43
CA LYS A 123 22.96 7.46 10.50
C LYS A 123 23.30 8.49 11.56
N ALA A 124 22.96 8.21 12.81
CA ALA A 124 23.35 9.06 13.92
C ALA A 124 24.88 9.04 14.07
N ALA A 125 25.50 10.23 14.14
CA ALA A 125 26.90 10.36 14.48
C ALA A 125 27.03 10.25 16.01
N GLY A 126 27.21 9.04 16.54
CA GLY A 126 27.37 8.84 17.98
C GLY A 126 27.14 7.41 18.46
N LYS A 127 27.30 7.21 19.78
CA LYS A 127 26.95 5.96 20.45
C LYS A 127 25.46 5.96 20.79
N LEU A 128 24.78 4.84 20.56
CA LEU A 128 23.42 4.61 21.04
C LEU A 128 23.41 4.70 22.57
N ARG A 129 22.53 5.54 23.12
CA ARG A 129 22.25 5.57 24.57
C ARG A 129 20.97 4.79 24.82
N LEU A 130 21.07 3.76 25.66
CA LEU A 130 19.91 3.02 26.16
C LEU A 130 19.44 3.73 27.43
N ASP A 131 18.32 4.46 27.33
CA ASP A 131 17.67 5.10 28.46
C ASP A 131 16.38 4.34 28.78
N PRO A 132 16.26 3.70 29.97
CA PRO A 132 15.07 2.95 30.36
C PRO A 132 13.81 3.82 30.53
N ASN A 133 13.96 5.14 30.59
CA ASN A 133 12.85 6.10 30.73
C ASN A 133 12.60 6.91 29.45
N ALA A 134 13.36 6.69 28.38
CA ALA A 134 13.07 7.34 27.11
C ALA A 134 11.82 6.71 26.50
N ASP A 135 10.83 7.54 26.17
CA ASP A 135 9.75 7.15 25.26
C ASP A 135 10.38 6.80 23.92
N SER A 136 10.63 5.50 23.73
CA SER A 136 11.16 4.98 22.49
C SER A 136 10.04 5.00 21.47
N ASN A 137 10.02 6.05 20.67
CA ASN A 137 9.13 6.17 19.53
C ASN A 137 9.87 5.75 18.27
N VAL A 138 9.19 5.02 17.41
CA VAL A 138 9.66 4.64 16.08
C VAL A 138 9.02 5.57 15.08
N VAL A 139 9.84 6.23 14.27
CA VAL A 139 9.38 7.09 13.17
C VAL A 139 9.57 6.33 11.86
N ILE A 140 8.47 6.08 11.16
CA ILE A 140 8.43 5.44 9.85
C ILE A 140 7.89 6.46 8.85
N ARG A 141 8.57 6.59 7.71
CA ARG A 141 8.11 7.42 6.60
C ARG A 141 7.63 6.54 5.46
N THR A 142 6.49 6.89 4.90
CA THR A 142 5.94 6.25 3.71
C THR A 142 5.94 7.24 2.54
N GLU A 143 5.96 6.69 1.33
CA GLU A 143 5.86 7.42 0.08
C GLU A 143 4.72 6.82 -0.75
N ALA A 144 3.89 7.69 -1.30
CA ALA A 144 2.82 7.30 -2.21
C ALA A 144 2.71 8.31 -3.35
N TYR A 145 2.41 7.81 -4.54
CA TYR A 145 2.19 8.66 -5.70
C TYR A 145 0.78 9.26 -5.68
N ARG A 146 0.71 10.56 -5.98
CA ARG A 146 -0.54 11.28 -6.11
C ARG A 146 -0.41 12.43 -7.10
N ASN A 147 -1.28 12.46 -8.10
CA ASN A 147 -1.44 13.60 -9.02
C ASN A 147 -0.11 14.12 -9.63
N GLY A 148 0.79 13.24 -10.04
CA GLY A 148 2.10 13.68 -10.58
C GLY A 148 3.23 13.74 -9.55
N GLU A 149 2.93 13.63 -8.26
CA GLU A 149 3.87 13.92 -7.19
C GLU A 149 4.02 12.74 -6.22
N ILE A 150 5.22 12.60 -5.64
CA ILE A 150 5.44 11.68 -4.53
C ILE A 150 5.18 12.45 -3.23
N LEU A 151 4.16 12.03 -2.51
CA LEU A 151 3.84 12.56 -1.20
C LEU A 151 4.49 11.69 -0.12
N ILE A 152 5.11 12.33 0.86
CA ILE A 152 5.72 11.67 2.01
C ILE A 152 4.77 11.80 3.19
N GLN A 153 4.51 10.69 3.87
CA GLN A 153 3.75 10.68 5.12
C GLN A 153 4.62 10.17 6.25
N THR A 154 4.46 10.76 7.43
CA THR A 154 5.23 10.38 8.61
C THR A 154 4.30 9.72 9.62
N HIS A 155 4.72 8.57 10.13
CA HIS A 155 4.05 7.80 11.16
C HIS A 155 4.95 7.75 12.38
N THR A 156 4.49 8.28 13.51
CA THR A 156 5.17 8.13 14.80
C THR A 156 4.41 7.08 15.59
N LEU A 157 5.10 6.01 15.96
CA LEU A 157 4.54 4.88 16.70
C LEU A 157 5.30 4.67 17.99
N ARG A 158 4.64 4.09 19.00
CA ARG A 158 5.36 3.55 20.17
C ARG A 158 6.22 2.37 19.75
N GLN A 159 7.31 2.13 20.47
CA GLN A 159 8.09 0.90 20.30
C GLN A 159 7.17 -0.32 20.51
N PRO A 160 7.20 -1.31 19.60
CA PRO A 160 6.48 -2.56 19.80
C PRO A 160 6.93 -3.30 21.05
N THR A 161 5.97 -3.94 21.72
CA THR A 161 6.21 -4.88 22.80
C THR A 161 6.23 -6.31 22.29
N PHE A 162 6.72 -7.24 23.11
CA PHE A 162 6.67 -8.66 22.80
C PHE A 162 5.25 -9.20 22.54
N GLU A 163 4.21 -8.66 23.21
CA GLU A 163 2.83 -9.09 22.93
C GLU A 163 2.33 -8.56 21.59
N ASP A 164 2.80 -7.40 21.13
CA ASP A 164 2.49 -6.88 19.78
C ASP A 164 3.10 -7.77 18.69
N GLU A 165 4.36 -8.18 18.85
CA GLU A 165 5.04 -9.12 17.94
C GLU A 165 4.33 -10.48 17.88
N LYS A 166 3.89 -10.97 19.04
CA LYS A 166 3.12 -12.21 19.15
C LYS A 166 1.74 -12.07 18.50
N ASN A 167 1.07 -10.94 18.68
CA ASN A 167 -0.19 -10.65 18.02
C ASN A 167 0.00 -10.61 16.50
N TYR A 168 1.00 -9.88 16.00
CA TYR A 168 1.36 -9.86 14.58
C TYR A 168 1.62 -11.26 14.03
N SER A 169 2.40 -12.08 14.73
CA SER A 169 2.69 -13.47 14.34
C SER A 169 1.42 -14.32 14.25
N ARG A 170 0.48 -14.16 15.20
CA ARG A 170 -0.83 -14.84 15.17
C ARG A 170 -1.69 -14.39 13.99
N ILE A 171 -1.65 -13.09 13.65
CA ILE A 171 -2.36 -12.55 12.49
C ILE A 171 -1.77 -13.14 11.20
N GLN A 172 -0.45 -13.13 11.05
CA GLN A 172 0.24 -13.72 9.88
C GLN A 172 -0.05 -15.23 9.73
N ALA A 173 0.00 -15.99 10.83
CA ALA A 173 -0.28 -17.42 10.80
C ALA A 173 -1.72 -17.77 10.34
N ARG A 174 -2.66 -16.82 10.47
CA ARG A 174 -4.05 -16.99 10.02
C ARG A 174 -4.29 -16.55 8.57
N ARG A 175 -3.30 -15.95 7.90
CA ARG A 175 -3.41 -15.58 6.48
C ARG A 175 -3.46 -16.78 5.56
N ILE A 176 -2.97 -17.93 6.02
CA ILE A 176 -2.96 -19.17 5.23
C ILE A 176 -3.84 -20.19 5.92
N ARG A 177 -4.90 -20.62 5.23
CA ARG A 177 -5.75 -21.72 5.66
C ARG A 177 -5.49 -22.93 4.76
N THR A 178 -4.95 -23.99 5.34
CA THR A 178 -4.76 -25.26 4.64
C THR A 178 -5.97 -26.15 4.87
N GLU A 179 -6.70 -26.51 3.82
CA GLU A 179 -7.80 -27.45 3.89
C GLU A 179 -7.24 -28.89 3.99
N GLN A 180 -7.56 -29.60 5.08
CA GLN A 180 -7.18 -31.01 5.22
C GLN A 180 -7.93 -31.86 4.20
N THR A 181 -7.23 -32.35 3.19
CA THR A 181 -7.80 -33.28 2.21
C THR A 181 -7.97 -34.66 2.84
N ARG A 182 -9.21 -35.19 2.87
CA ARG A 182 -9.47 -36.60 3.16
C ARG A 182 -9.01 -37.45 1.96
N GLY A 183 -7.82 -38.02 2.03
CA GLY A 183 -7.30 -39.00 1.07
C GLY A 183 -5.84 -38.74 0.62
N LEU A 184 -5.07 -39.82 0.49
CA LEU A 184 -3.61 -39.84 0.23
C LEU A 184 -3.14 -39.25 -1.12
N ARG A 185 -4.04 -38.73 -1.97
CA ARG A 185 -3.73 -38.36 -3.37
C ARG A 185 -4.14 -36.95 -3.79
N ARG A 186 -4.68 -36.11 -2.91
CA ARG A 186 -5.04 -34.72 -3.26
C ARG A 186 -4.03 -33.77 -2.62
N LYS A 187 -3.48 -32.85 -3.43
CA LYS A 187 -2.69 -31.73 -2.90
C LYS A 187 -3.60 -30.92 -1.96
N PRO A 188 -3.11 -30.55 -0.76
CA PRO A 188 -3.88 -29.70 0.14
C PRO A 188 -4.20 -28.37 -0.54
N LYS A 189 -5.46 -27.94 -0.48
CA LYS A 189 -5.84 -26.62 -0.99
C LYS A 189 -5.41 -25.58 0.03
N VAL A 190 -4.62 -24.62 -0.43
CA VAL A 190 -4.21 -23.47 0.36
C VAL A 190 -5.13 -22.31 -0.02
N GLU A 191 -5.73 -21.68 0.98
CA GLU A 191 -6.58 -20.50 0.82
C GLU A 191 -5.91 -19.33 1.54
N TYR A 192 -5.69 -18.22 0.82
CA TYR A 192 -5.31 -16.96 1.45
C TYR A 192 -6.54 -16.30 2.06
N VAL A 193 -6.47 -15.97 3.34
CA VAL A 193 -7.51 -15.23 4.05
C VAL A 193 -6.94 -13.85 4.40
N PRO A 194 -7.41 -12.77 3.76
CA PRO A 194 -6.96 -11.42 4.08
C PRO A 194 -7.10 -11.13 5.57
N GLN A 195 -6.06 -10.58 6.18
CA GLN A 195 -6.05 -10.20 7.61
C GLN A 195 -5.77 -8.71 7.80
N ASP A 196 -5.85 -7.94 6.74
CA ASP A 196 -5.37 -6.55 6.69
C ASP A 196 -6.13 -5.65 7.66
N ALA A 197 -7.43 -5.89 7.87
CA ALA A 197 -8.20 -5.20 8.90
C ALA A 197 -7.59 -5.37 10.31
N ARG A 198 -7.18 -6.59 10.69
CA ARG A 198 -6.52 -6.86 11.98
C ARG A 198 -5.13 -6.25 12.07
N ILE A 199 -4.43 -6.16 10.95
CA ILE A 199 -3.16 -5.44 10.88
C ILE A 199 -3.39 -3.94 11.07
N GLY A 200 -4.47 -3.39 10.50
CA GLY A 200 -4.92 -2.02 10.74
C GLY A 200 -5.25 -1.74 12.21
N GLU A 201 -5.95 -2.65 12.88
CA GLU A 201 -6.20 -2.56 14.33
C GLU A 201 -4.90 -2.57 15.14
N LEU A 202 -3.94 -3.41 14.76
CA LEU A 202 -2.61 -3.44 15.41
C LEU A 202 -1.87 -2.11 15.20
N TYR A 203 -1.92 -1.55 13.98
CA TYR A 203 -1.38 -0.21 13.70
C TYR A 203 -2.03 0.85 14.60
N ASP A 204 -3.36 0.85 14.71
CA ASP A 204 -4.10 1.83 15.51
C ASP A 204 -3.75 1.74 17.01
N SER A 205 -3.36 0.56 17.49
CA SER A 205 -2.86 0.38 18.86
C SER A 205 -1.41 0.85 19.09
N LEU A 206 -0.66 1.08 18.00
CA LEU A 206 0.76 1.47 18.01
C LEU A 206 0.96 2.95 17.67
N VAL A 207 0.08 3.53 16.86
CA VAL A 207 0.22 4.90 16.37
C VAL A 207 0.08 5.92 17.51
N ILE A 208 0.98 6.90 17.52
CA ILE A 208 0.95 8.07 18.41
C ILE A 208 0.48 9.29 17.62
N SER A 209 1.07 9.52 16.45
CA SER A 209 0.72 10.63 15.57
C SER A 209 1.04 10.33 14.11
N THR A 210 0.39 11.07 13.21
CA THR A 210 0.67 11.06 11.78
C THR A 210 0.72 12.46 11.20
N GLU A 211 1.52 12.61 10.14
CA GLU A 211 1.67 13.84 9.38
C GLU A 211 1.63 13.52 7.88
N GLY A 212 1.18 14.49 7.07
CA GLY A 212 1.07 14.32 5.61
C GLY A 212 -0.21 13.63 5.16
N PHE A 213 -1.21 13.48 6.02
CA PHE A 213 -2.57 13.04 5.65
C PHE A 213 -3.58 14.17 5.81
N ALA A 214 -4.53 14.25 4.88
CA ALA A 214 -5.69 15.11 4.97
C ALA A 214 -6.92 14.24 5.23
N GLY A 215 -7.04 13.78 6.48
CA GLY A 215 -8.15 12.93 6.93
C GLY A 215 -7.70 11.55 7.39
N GLU A 216 -8.46 10.53 7.00
CA GLU A 216 -8.22 9.15 7.42
C GLU A 216 -7.00 8.53 6.74
N ILE A 217 -6.32 7.65 7.47
CA ILE A 217 -5.17 6.90 6.97
C ILE A 217 -5.73 5.64 6.31
N PRO A 218 -5.57 5.44 4.99
CA PRO A 218 -6.06 4.24 4.33
C PRO A 218 -5.41 2.99 4.89
N LEU A 219 -6.16 1.89 4.93
CA LEU A 219 -5.70 0.61 5.49
C LEU A 219 -4.37 0.14 4.90
N ARG A 220 -4.15 0.35 3.60
CA ARG A 220 -2.90 -0.05 2.92
C ARG A 220 -1.64 0.67 3.43
N PHE A 221 -1.77 1.88 3.98
CA PHE A 221 -0.65 2.56 4.65
C PHE A 221 -0.40 1.91 6.01
N LYS A 222 -1.46 1.67 6.78
CA LYS A 222 -1.38 1.01 8.08
C LYS A 222 -0.72 -0.37 7.96
N THR A 223 -1.12 -1.16 6.98
CA THR A 223 -0.58 -2.51 6.74
C THR A 223 0.88 -2.47 6.36
N THR A 224 1.26 -1.61 5.41
CA THR A 224 2.66 -1.40 4.99
C THR A 224 3.56 -1.01 6.17
N VAL A 225 3.11 -0.09 7.01
CA VAL A 225 3.87 0.36 8.19
C VAL A 225 4.07 -0.78 9.20
N VAL A 226 3.01 -1.54 9.53
CA VAL A 226 3.12 -2.66 10.49
C VAL A 226 4.01 -3.78 9.94
N HIS A 227 3.87 -4.10 8.66
CA HIS A 227 4.73 -5.09 8.00
C HIS A 227 6.20 -4.67 8.03
N TYR A 228 6.50 -3.40 7.81
CA TYR A 228 7.88 -2.90 7.93
C TYR A 228 8.40 -2.93 9.37
N LEU A 229 7.55 -2.56 10.33
CA LEU A 229 7.91 -2.45 11.74
C LEU A 229 8.16 -3.83 12.39
N LEU A 230 7.28 -4.80 12.13
CA LEU A 230 7.26 -6.11 12.80
C LEU A 230 7.69 -7.28 11.90
N GLY A 231 7.71 -7.10 10.58
CA GLY A 231 8.07 -8.16 9.63
C GLY A 231 9.56 -8.46 9.55
N LYS A 232 10.43 -7.50 9.91
CA LYS A 232 11.89 -7.64 9.79
C LYS A 232 12.52 -8.73 10.67
N GLU A 233 11.84 -9.19 11.72
CA GLU A 233 12.37 -10.25 12.59
C GLU A 233 12.04 -11.68 12.12
N LEU A 234 11.04 -11.86 11.25
CA LEU A 234 10.60 -13.20 10.82
C LEU A 234 11.54 -13.83 9.77
N GLU A 235 12.23 -13.04 8.96
CA GLU A 235 13.20 -13.56 7.96
C GLU A 235 14.46 -14.17 8.60
N VAL A 236 14.85 -13.72 9.80
CA VAL A 236 16.05 -14.25 10.48
C VAL A 236 15.80 -15.66 11.06
N LYS A 237 14.54 -16.04 11.30
CA LYS A 237 14.20 -17.37 11.85
C LYS A 237 13.93 -18.44 10.79
N SER A 238 13.72 -18.08 9.52
CA SER A 238 13.43 -19.05 8.44
C SER A 238 14.67 -19.58 7.72
N LEU A 239 15.85 -18.98 7.91
CA LEU A 239 17.14 -19.44 7.37
C LEU A 239 17.95 -20.31 8.35
N GLY A 240 17.36 -20.67 9.50
CA GLY A 240 17.98 -21.48 10.55
C GLY A 240 17.28 -22.81 10.76
N LYS A 241 17.08 -23.61 9.71
CA LYS A 241 16.83 -25.06 9.81
C LYS A 241 17.44 -25.79 8.63
#